data_AF-A0A1H3L0P6-F1
#
_entry.id   AF-A0A1H3L0P6-F1
#
_cell.length_a   1.000
_cell.length_b   1.000
_cell.length_c   1.000
_cell.angle_alpha   90.00
_cell.angle_beta   90.00
_cell.angle_gamma   90.00
#
_symmetry.space_group_name_H-M   'P 1'
#
loop_
_entity.id
_entity.type
_entity.pdbx_description
1 polymer ?
#
loop_
_entity_poly.entity_id
_entity_poly.type
_entity_poly.pdbx_seq_one_letter_code
_entity_poly.pdbx_strand_id
1 'polypeptide(L)' 'MAPGLKLNMRYSNDKTVSALVRTLVRSGWQYVNGKTHGKLVAPNGRRLAVPGTPSDCRANLNFRRDIRRIAAIK' A
#
# COMPACT_ATOMS: atom_id res chain seq x y z
N MET A 1 8.02 6.21 -17.42
CA MET A 1 6.62 6.69 -17.44
C MET A 1 5.83 5.85 -16.44
N ALA A 2 5.64 6.32 -15.19
CA ALA A 2 4.92 5.57 -14.16
C ALA A 2 3.41 5.75 -14.40
N PRO A 3 2.65 4.71 -14.77
CA PRO A 3 1.22 4.85 -15.02
C PRO A 3 0.48 5.00 -13.69
N GLY A 4 -0.31 6.06 -13.55
CA GLY A 4 -1.47 6.04 -12.66
C GLY A 4 -1.29 6.55 -11.23
N LEU A 5 -0.79 7.78 -11.05
CA LEU A 5 -1.08 8.52 -9.82
C LEU A 5 -2.54 9.04 -9.88
N LYS A 6 -3.53 8.22 -9.50
CA LYS A 6 -4.88 8.74 -9.23
C LYS A 6 -4.86 9.48 -7.89
N LEU A 7 -4.58 10.79 -7.95
CA LEU A 7 -4.50 11.70 -6.80
C LEU A 7 -5.78 11.70 -5.93
N ASN A 8 -6.91 11.24 -6.47
CA ASN A 8 -8.22 11.21 -5.81
C ASN A 8 -8.65 9.82 -5.31
N MET A 9 -7.80 8.78 -5.41
CA MET A 9 -8.15 7.44 -4.93
C MET A 9 -8.06 7.35 -3.40
N ARG A 10 -9.16 6.88 -2.80
CA ARG A 10 -9.18 6.47 -1.39
C ARG A 10 -8.67 5.03 -1.30
N TYR A 11 -7.40 4.87 -0.95
CA TYR A 11 -6.75 3.55 -0.82
C TYR A 11 -7.18 2.79 0.43
N SER A 12 -7.52 3.52 1.49
CA SER A 12 -7.97 2.98 2.78
C SER A 12 -8.85 4.03 3.47
N ASN A 13 -9.70 3.59 4.39
CA ASN A 13 -10.43 4.50 5.28
C ASN A 13 -9.50 5.20 6.28
N ASP A 14 -8.38 4.56 6.62
CA ASP A 14 -7.35 5.14 7.47
C ASP A 14 -6.47 6.13 6.68
N LYS A 15 -6.42 7.37 7.15
CA LYS A 15 -5.66 8.46 6.51
C LYS A 15 -4.15 8.17 6.49
N THR A 16 -3.63 7.51 7.52
CA THR A 16 -2.21 7.17 7.67
C THR A 16 -1.81 6.09 6.66
N VAL A 17 -2.61 5.02 6.54
CA VAL A 17 -2.40 3.96 5.55
C VAL A 17 -2.50 4.55 4.13
N SER A 18 -3.51 5.38 3.88
CA SER A 18 -3.69 6.05 2.58
C SER A 18 -2.50 6.92 2.19
N ALA A 19 -1.97 7.73 3.11
CA ALA A 19 -0.78 8.54 2.87
C ALA A 19 0.46 7.67 2.58
N LEU A 20 0.60 6.56 3.32
CA LEU A 20 1.71 5.64 3.15
C LEU A 20 1.68 4.94 1.79
N VAL A 21 0.51 4.46 1.36
CA VAL A 21 0.29 3.88 0.04
C VAL A 21 0.67 4.88 -1.06
N ARG A 22 0.29 6.16 -0.94
CA ARG A 22 0.68 7.20 -1.91
C ARG A 22 2.20 7.34 -2.02
N THR A 23 2.91 7.38 -0.90
CA THR A 23 4.38 7.48 -0.89
C THR A 23 5.02 6.27 -1.59
N LEU A 24 4.52 5.07 -1.33
CA LEU A 24 5.02 3.86 -1.99
C LEU A 24 4.76 3.87 -3.50
N VAL A 25 3.55 4.27 -3.90
CA VAL A 25 3.20 4.37 -5.33
C VAL A 25 4.10 5.39 -6.04
N ARG A 26 4.39 6.53 -5.40
CA ARG A 26 5.37 7.51 -5.91
C ARG A 26 6.79 6.94 -6.00
N SER A 27 7.15 6.02 -5.12
CA SER A 27 8.44 5.32 -5.13
C SER A 27 8.52 4.20 -6.19
N GLY A 28 7.50 4.00 -7.02
CA GLY A 28 7.49 2.99 -8.07
C GLY A 28 6.74 1.70 -7.73
N TRP A 29 6.04 1.66 -6.59
CA TRP A 29 5.12 0.55 -6.30
C TRP A 29 3.84 0.72 -7.10
N GLN A 30 3.16 -0.38 -7.42
CA GLN A 30 1.89 -0.36 -8.14
C GLN A 30 0.75 -0.70 -7.20
N TYR A 31 -0.27 0.14 -7.16
CA TYR A 31 -1.50 -0.18 -6.44
C TYR A 31 -2.52 -0.80 -7.38
N VAL A 32 -3.04 -1.97 -7.01
CA VAL A 32 -4.10 -2.68 -7.72
C VAL A 32 -5.33 -2.71 -6.83
N ASN A 33 -6.42 -2.11 -7.32
CA ASN A 33 -7.67 -2.12 -6.59
C ASN A 33 -8.32 -3.51 -6.67
N GLY A 34 -8.64 -4.13 -5.53
CA GLY A 34 -9.43 -5.36 -5.47
C GLY A 34 -10.90 -5.05 -5.15
N LYS A 35 -11.75 -6.09 -5.15
CA LYS A 35 -13.19 -5.96 -4.82
C LYS A 35 -13.43 -5.49 -3.38
N THR A 36 -12.64 -6.00 -2.43
CA THR A 36 -12.79 -5.72 -0.98
C THR A 36 -11.58 -5.01 -0.39
N HIS A 37 -10.38 -5.43 -0.78
CA HIS A 37 -9.11 -4.83 -0.35
C HIS A 37 -8.24 -4.58 -1.56
N GLY A 38 -7.57 -3.42 -1.57
CA GLY A 38 -6.49 -3.16 -2.50
C GLY A 38 -5.28 -4.02 -2.23
N LYS A 39 -4.38 -4.12 -3.20
CA LYS A 39 -3.06 -4.71 -3.02
C LYS A 39 -2.00 -3.80 -3.61
N LEU A 40 -0.88 -3.70 -2.93
CA LEU A 40 0.34 -3.08 -3.43
C LEU A 40 1.25 -4.15 -4.03
N VAL A 41 1.82 -3.85 -5.18
CA VAL A 41 2.83 -4.66 -5.84
C VAL A 41 4.13 -3.88 -5.79
N ALA A 42 5.11 -4.45 -5.11
CA ALA A 42 6.46 -3.92 -5.04
C ALA A 42 7.16 -4.06 -6.40
N PRO A 43 8.16 -3.21 -6.69
CA PRO A 43 8.94 -3.30 -7.93
C PRO A 43 9.68 -4.64 -8.08
N ASN A 44 9.90 -5.37 -6.99
CA ASN A 44 10.45 -6.74 -7.01
C ASN A 44 9.39 -7.83 -7.28
N GLY A 45 8.17 -7.45 -7.69
CA GLY A 45 7.08 -8.38 -8.04
C GLY A 45 6.29 -8.92 -6.86
N ARG A 46 6.73 -8.67 -5.62
CA ARG A 46 6.02 -9.12 -4.40
C ARG A 46 4.77 -8.30 -4.15
N ARG A 47 3.78 -8.90 -3.50
CA ARG A 47 2.46 -8.29 -3.29
C ARG A 47 2.12 -8.18 -1.80
N LEU A 48 1.47 -7.10 -1.43
CA LEU A 48 1.03 -6.82 -0.06
C LEU A 48 -0.44 -6.37 -0.07
N ALA A 49 -1.28 -6.96 0.76
CA ALA A 49 -2.67 -6.52 0.91
C ALA A 49 -2.73 -5.17 1.65
N VAL A 50 -3.54 -4.24 1.16
CA VAL A 50 -3.81 -2.96 1.81
C VAL A 50 -5.08 -3.11 2.66
N PRO A 51 -5.00 -2.95 3.99
CA PRO A 51 -6.18 -3.04 4.84
C PRO A 51 -7.14 -1.87 4.57
N GLY A 52 -8.42 -2.19 4.33
CA GLY A 52 -9.45 -1.20 4.02
C GLY A 52 -9.93 -0.41 5.24
N THR A 53 -10.29 -1.11 6.33
CA THR A 53 -10.70 -0.53 7.61
C THR A 53 -9.96 -1.27 8.71
N PRO A 54 -8.82 -0.76 9.18
CA PRO A 54 -8.17 -1.35 10.34
C PRO A 54 -8.99 -1.01 11.59
N SER A 55 -9.68 -2.00 12.16
CA SER A 55 -10.26 -1.88 13.52
C SER A 55 -9.18 -1.97 14.61
N ASP A 56 -7.96 -2.35 14.23
CA ASP A 56 -6.81 -2.52 15.12
C ASP A 56 -5.88 -1.30 15.02
N CYS A 57 -5.64 -0.63 16.15
CA CYS A 57 -4.72 0.50 16.26
C CYS A 57 -3.28 0.16 15.84
N ARG A 58 -2.90 -1.12 15.80
CA ARG A 58 -1.58 -1.60 15.39
C ARG A 58 -1.47 -1.93 13.91
N ALA A 59 -2.57 -1.87 13.15
CA ALA A 59 -2.56 -2.25 11.74
C ALA A 59 -1.56 -1.43 10.90
N ASN A 60 -1.39 -0.14 11.18
CA ASN A 60 -0.39 0.71 10.51
C ASN A 60 1.06 0.25 10.83
N LEU A 61 1.33 -0.17 12.07
CA LEU A 61 2.65 -0.68 12.48
C LEU A 61 2.97 -2.02 11.80
N ASN A 62 1.99 -2.92 11.78
CA ASN A 62 2.10 -4.22 11.10
C ASN A 62 2.31 -4.01 9.59
N PHE A 63 1.53 -3.14 8.97
CA PHE A 63 1.66 -2.80 7.55
C PHE A 63 3.05 -2.24 7.22
N ARG A 64 3.58 -1.30 8.03
CA ARG A 64 4.95 -0.79 7.88
C ARG A 64 6.02 -1.88 8.01
N ARG A 65 5.83 -2.83 8.94
CA ARG A 65 6.73 -3.98 9.10
C ARG A 65 6.72 -4.86 7.86
N ASP A 66 5.54 -5.13 7.30
CA ASP A 66 5.41 -5.96 6.10
C ASP A 66 6.00 -5.28 4.86
N ILE A 67 5.82 -3.96 4.71
CA ILE A 67 6.47 -3.20 3.64
C ILE A 67 7.99 -3.34 3.73
N ARG A 68 8.58 -3.15 4.93
CA ARG A 68 10.02 -3.32 5.12
C ARG A 68 10.47 -4.73 4.79
N ARG A 69 9.76 -5.75 5.25
CA ARG A 69 10.04 -7.16 4.95
C ARG A 69 9.98 -7.45 3.45
N ILE A 70 9.08 -6.78 2.73
CA ILE A 70 8.91 -6.97 1.29
C ILE A 70 9.95 -6.19 0.48
N ALA A 71 10.34 -5.01 0.95
CA ALA A 71 11.29 -4.12 0.30
C ALA A 71 12.77 -4.49 0.55
N ALA A 72 13.09 -5.11 1.69
CA ALA A 72 14.47 -5.37 2.11
C ALA A 72 15.14 -6.57 1.42
N ILE A 73 14.42 -7.33 0.58
CA ILE A 73 15.03 -8.42 -0.17
C ILE A 73 15.55 -7.86 -1.49
N LYS A 74 16.88 -7.73 -1.54
CA LYS A 74 17.68 -7.35 -2.72
C LYS A 74 17.98 -8.59 -3.55
#